data_AF-A0A2C7A9E3-F1
#
_entry.id   AF-A0A2C7A9E3-F1
#
_cell.length_a   1.000
_cell.length_b   1.000
_cell.length_c   1.000
_cell.angle_alpha   90.00
_cell.angle_beta   90.00
_cell.angle_gamma   90.00
#
_symmetry.space_group_name_H-M   'P 1'
#
loop_
_entity.id
_entity.type
_entity.pdbx_description
1 polymer ?
#
loop_
_entity_poly.entity_id
_entity_poly.type
_entity_poly.pdbx_seq_one_letter_code
_entity_poly.pdbx_strand_id
1 'polypeptide(L)'
;MMRPIHALLLLPLLAACAGRPPAPPAPQEPPGHAACRAEARNDPAVLALGRQDNPLNWGNRDRVQNDLRVAELRAFRDCLRRNGLAAPGGVEPLR
;
A
#
# COMPACT_ATOMS: atom_id res chain seq x y z
N MET A 1 -7.52 -5.68 56.43
CA MET A 1 -7.05 -4.93 55.24
C MET A 1 -6.17 -5.87 54.40
N MET A 2 -6.77 -6.65 53.50
CA MET A 2 -6.05 -7.59 52.63
C MET A 2 -5.59 -6.84 51.36
N ARG A 3 -4.28 -6.84 51.12
CA ARG A 3 -3.63 -6.09 50.03
C ARG A 3 -3.97 -6.74 48.67
N PRO A 4 -4.45 -5.98 47.67
CA PRO A 4 -4.84 -6.51 46.35
C PRO A 4 -3.64 -6.77 45.43
N ILE A 5 -2.49 -7.19 45.99
CA ILE A 5 -1.24 -7.39 45.25
C ILE A 5 -1.31 -8.65 44.37
N HIS A 6 -2.16 -9.61 44.74
CA HIS A 6 -2.32 -10.88 44.01
C HIS A 6 -3.03 -10.73 42.66
N ALA A 7 -3.82 -9.67 42.48
CA ALA A 7 -4.54 -9.43 41.22
C ALA A 7 -3.61 -8.95 40.09
N LEU A 8 -2.49 -8.30 40.42
CA LEU A 8 -1.55 -7.78 39.41
C LEU A 8 -0.67 -8.86 38.77
N LEU A 9 -0.43 -9.97 39.47
CA LEU A 9 0.44 -11.05 38.96
C LEU A 9 -0.25 -11.95 37.91
N LEU A 10 -1.57 -11.81 37.71
CA LEU A 10 -2.34 -12.58 36.72
C LEU A 10 -2.45 -11.91 35.35
N LEU A 11 -2.11 -10.61 35.24
CA LEU A 11 -2.14 -9.85 33.99
C LEU A 11 -1.20 -10.37 32.87
N PRO A 12 0.04 -10.85 33.13
CA PRO A 12 0.93 -11.28 32.04
C PRO A 12 0.49 -12.61 31.38
N LEU A 13 -0.31 -13.44 32.07
CA LEU A 13 -0.79 -14.72 31.54
C LEU A 13 -1.87 -14.54 30.43
N LEU A 14 -2.61 -13.42 30.44
CA LEU A 14 -3.59 -13.09 29.41
C LEU A 14 -2.95 -12.54 28.12
N ALA A 15 -1.72 -12.01 28.18
CA ALA A 15 -1.03 -11.46 27.02
C ALA A 15 -0.57 -12.54 26.02
N ALA A 16 -0.37 -13.78 26.48
CA ALA A 16 0.10 -14.89 25.64
C ALA A 16 -0.99 -15.42 24.67
N CYS A 17 -2.28 -15.18 24.94
CA CYS A 17 -3.37 -15.67 24.09
C CYS A 17 -3.77 -14.68 22.98
N ALA A 18 -3.22 -13.46 22.95
CA ALA A 18 -3.51 -12.44 21.95
C ALA A 18 -2.54 -12.47 20.75
N GLY A 19 -1.81 -13.56 20.55
CA GLY A 19 -0.87 -13.72 19.44
C GLY A 19 -1.60 -13.72 18.10
N ARG A 20 -1.50 -12.61 17.36
CA ARG A 20 -1.99 -12.52 15.98
C ARG A 20 -1.22 -13.56 15.14
N PRO A 21 -1.91 -14.43 14.38
CA PRO A 21 -1.22 -15.39 13.53
C PRO A 21 -0.30 -14.64 12.55
N PRO A 22 0.86 -15.22 12.20
CA PRO A 22 1.77 -14.61 11.23
C PRO A 22 1.01 -14.32 9.94
N ALA A 23 1.16 -13.12 9.41
CA ALA A 23 0.57 -12.77 8.13
C ALA A 23 1.13 -13.72 7.05
N PRO A 24 0.30 -14.15 6.09
CA PRO A 24 0.80 -14.93 4.96
C PRO A 24 1.90 -14.15 4.23
N PRO A 25 2.89 -14.85 3.65
CA PRO A 25 3.94 -14.20 2.88
C PRO A 25 3.32 -13.39 1.74
N ALA A 26 3.83 -12.18 1.51
CA ALA A 26 3.39 -11.37 0.38
C ALA A 26 3.63 -12.14 -0.92
N PRO A 27 2.69 -12.09 -1.89
CA PRO A 27 2.92 -12.65 -3.22
C PRO A 27 4.22 -12.10 -3.80
N GLN A 28 5.04 -12.99 -4.39
CA GLN A 28 6.25 -12.55 -5.07
C GLN A 28 5.88 -11.65 -6.24
N GLU A 29 6.55 -10.50 -6.33
CA GLU A 29 6.34 -9.56 -7.41
C GLU A 29 6.85 -10.15 -8.73
N PRO A 30 6.06 -10.13 -9.82
CA PRO A 30 6.50 -10.63 -11.11
C PRO A 30 7.76 -9.91 -11.59
N PRO A 31 8.66 -10.59 -12.32
CA PRO A 31 9.89 -9.99 -12.81
C PRO A 31 9.59 -8.75 -13.67
N GLY A 32 10.37 -7.68 -13.46
CA GLY A 32 10.22 -6.41 -14.18
C GLY A 32 9.16 -5.45 -13.63
N HIS A 33 8.22 -5.90 -12.78
CA HIS A 33 7.23 -5.00 -12.17
C HIS A 33 7.89 -3.97 -11.24
N ALA A 34 8.95 -4.37 -10.51
CA ALA A 34 9.63 -3.48 -9.57
C ALA A 34 10.30 -2.30 -10.28
N ALA A 35 10.89 -2.57 -11.46
CA ALA A 35 11.45 -1.54 -12.32
C ALA A 35 10.37 -0.60 -12.84
N CYS A 36 9.25 -1.14 -13.33
CA CYS A 36 8.12 -0.31 -13.77
C CYS A 36 7.48 0.52 -12.65
N ARG A 37 7.47 0.04 -11.41
CA ARG A 37 7.05 0.84 -10.25
C ARG A 37 8.04 1.95 -9.91
N ALA A 38 9.34 1.71 -10.08
CA ALA A 38 10.35 2.74 -9.90
C ALA A 38 10.20 3.81 -10.99
N GLU A 39 9.99 3.42 -12.24
CA GLU A 39 9.74 4.33 -13.36
C GLU A 39 8.47 5.17 -13.14
N ALA A 40 7.35 4.53 -12.77
CA ALA A 40 6.09 5.22 -12.54
C ALA A 40 6.18 6.30 -11.44
N ARG A 41 6.95 6.06 -10.37
CA ARG A 41 7.19 7.04 -9.29
C ARG A 41 8.03 8.24 -9.74
N ASN A 42 8.82 8.07 -10.79
CA ASN A 42 9.65 9.11 -11.37
C ASN A 42 9.01 9.75 -12.62
N ASP A 43 7.76 9.39 -12.95
CA ASP A 43 7.06 9.95 -14.10
C ASP A 43 6.86 11.47 -13.93
N PRO A 44 7.14 12.29 -14.96
CA PRO A 44 7.02 13.74 -14.87
C PRO A 44 5.63 14.23 -14.43
N ALA A 45 4.55 13.54 -14.81
CA ALA A 45 3.20 13.90 -14.43
C ALA A 45 2.93 13.60 -12.94
N VAL A 46 3.45 12.48 -12.42
CA VAL A 46 3.39 12.13 -11.00
C VAL A 46 4.16 13.17 -10.18
N LEU A 47 5.38 13.50 -10.60
CA LEU A 47 6.20 14.52 -9.93
C LEU A 47 5.53 15.91 -9.98
N ALA A 48 4.84 16.25 -11.07
CA ALA A 48 4.12 17.51 -11.20
C ALA A 48 2.90 17.60 -10.26
N LEU A 49 2.17 16.50 -10.07
CA LEU A 49 1.07 16.42 -9.11
C LEU A 49 1.57 16.50 -7.66
N GLY A 50 2.68 15.82 -7.34
CA GLY A 50 3.27 15.86 -6.00
C GLY A 50 3.65 17.27 -5.56
N ARG A 51 4.06 18.14 -6.50
CA ARG A 51 4.35 19.57 -6.21
C ARG A 51 3.12 20.39 -5.87
N GLN A 52 1.90 19.89 -6.12
CA GLN A 52 0.64 20.58 -5.82
C GLN A 52 0.08 20.23 -4.43
N ASP A 53 0.72 19.31 -3.70
CA ASP A 53 0.26 18.88 -2.38
C ASP A 53 0.32 20.04 -1.39
N ASN A 54 -0.80 20.34 -0.75
CA ASN A 54 -0.92 21.34 0.29
C ASN A 54 -1.39 20.68 1.60
N PRO A 55 -0.46 20.41 2.55
CA PRO A 55 -0.80 19.76 3.82
C PRO A 55 -1.81 20.52 4.68
N LEU A 56 -1.98 21.83 4.46
CA LEU A 56 -2.91 22.68 5.21
C LEU A 56 -4.32 22.70 4.59
N ASN A 57 -4.51 22.08 3.43
CA ASN A 57 -5.79 22.02 2.73
C ASN A 57 -6.19 20.56 2.47
N TRP A 58 -7.04 20.02 3.34
CA TRP A 58 -7.52 18.64 3.25
C TRP A 58 -8.18 18.31 1.90
N GLY A 59 -9.02 19.19 1.36
CA GLY A 59 -9.68 18.95 0.07
C GLY A 59 -8.69 18.92 -1.09
N ASN A 60 -7.67 19.79 -1.07
CA ASN A 60 -6.57 19.73 -2.03
C ASN A 60 -5.80 18.41 -1.89
N ARG A 61 -5.44 18.02 -0.66
CA ARG A 61 -4.69 16.80 -0.39
C ARG A 61 -5.42 15.57 -0.90
N ASP A 62 -6.71 15.41 -0.59
CA ASP A 62 -7.48 14.24 -1.05
C ASP A 62 -7.54 14.16 -2.57
N ARG A 63 -7.75 15.30 -3.24
CA ARG A 63 -7.70 15.39 -4.70
C ARG A 63 -6.32 15.01 -5.25
N VAL A 64 -5.25 15.61 -4.74
CA VAL A 64 -3.87 15.35 -5.20
C VAL A 64 -3.48 13.88 -5.00
N GLN A 65 -3.84 13.29 -3.86
CA GLN A 65 -3.57 11.87 -3.58
C GLN A 65 -4.35 10.93 -4.52
N ASN A 66 -5.58 11.27 -4.89
CA ASN A 66 -6.31 10.54 -5.91
C ASN A 66 -5.63 10.67 -7.29
N ASP A 67 -5.28 11.89 -7.69
CA ASP A 67 -4.65 12.16 -8.99
C ASP A 67 -3.29 11.47 -9.10
N LEU A 68 -2.48 11.48 -8.03
CA LEU A 68 -1.21 10.75 -7.93
C LEU A 68 -1.42 9.25 -8.17
N ARG A 69 -2.38 8.63 -7.49
CA ARG A 69 -2.68 7.20 -7.66
C ARG A 69 -3.06 6.88 -9.11
N VAL A 70 -3.89 7.70 -9.74
CA VAL A 70 -4.31 7.50 -11.14
C VAL A 70 -3.12 7.66 -12.09
N ALA A 71 -2.29 8.69 -11.90
CA ALA A 71 -1.12 8.96 -12.72
C ALA A 71 -0.07 7.85 -12.60
N GLU A 72 0.25 7.40 -11.38
CA GLU A 72 1.19 6.30 -11.14
C GLU A 72 0.69 5.00 -11.78
N LEU A 73 -0.60 4.67 -11.65
CA LEU A 73 -1.17 3.47 -12.27
C LEU A 73 -1.12 3.53 -13.80
N ARG A 74 -1.33 4.70 -14.40
CA ARG A 74 -1.18 4.89 -15.84
C ARG A 74 0.27 4.67 -16.26
N ALA A 75 1.22 5.37 -15.63
CA ALA A 75 2.65 5.27 -15.96
C ALA A 75 3.17 3.83 -15.77
N PHE A 76 2.73 3.15 -14.72
CA PHE A 76 3.05 1.74 -14.49
C PHE A 76 2.53 0.84 -15.63
N ARG A 77 1.26 0.99 -16.02
CA ARG A 77 0.67 0.22 -17.13
C ARG A 77 1.32 0.53 -18.47
N ASP A 78 1.72 1.77 -18.70
CA ASP A 78 2.48 2.19 -19.89
C ASP A 78 3.85 1.49 -19.93
N CYS A 79 4.59 1.48 -18.81
CA CYS A 79 5.84 0.75 -18.69
C CYS A 79 5.66 -0.74 -18.94
N LEU A 80 4.65 -1.38 -18.33
CA LEU A 80 4.37 -2.80 -18.56
C LEU A 80 4.07 -3.08 -20.04
N ARG A 81 3.27 -2.24 -20.71
CA ARG A 81 2.96 -2.38 -22.13
C ARG A 81 4.20 -2.25 -23.01
N ARG A 82 5.04 -1.24 -22.76
CA ARG A 82 6.29 -1.04 -23.51
C ARG A 82 7.27 -2.20 -23.36
N ASN A 83 7.32 -2.81 -22.19
CA ASN A 83 8.24 -3.92 -21.88
C ASN A 83 7.66 -5.32 -22.20
N GLY A 84 6.46 -5.41 -22.77
CA GLY A 84 5.80 -6.70 -23.05
C GLY A 84 5.41 -7.48 -21.79
N LEU A 85 5.34 -6.81 -20.62
CA LEU A 85 4.97 -7.37 -19.32
C LEU A 85 3.49 -7.18 -18.99
N ALA A 86 2.73 -6.51 -19.88
CA ALA A 86 1.30 -6.34 -19.70
C ALA A 86 0.60 -7.71 -19.79
N ALA A 87 -0.16 -8.06 -18.75
CA ALA A 87 -0.99 -9.25 -18.78
C ALA A 87 -1.96 -9.18 -19.99
N PRO A 88 -2.13 -10.27 -20.76
CA PRO A 88 -3.17 -10.33 -21.78
C PRO A 88 -4.52 -10.05 -21.10
N GLY A 89 -5.30 -9.12 -21.66
CA GLY A 89 -6.49 -8.56 -21.02
C GLY A 89 -7.46 -9.64 -20.53
N GLY A 90 -7.46 -9.90 -19.23
CA GLY A 90 -8.46 -10.71 -18.55
C GLY A 90 -9.63 -9.82 -18.16
N VAL A 91 -10.78 -10.03 -18.78
CA VAL A 91 -12.07 -9.67 -18.16
C VAL A 91 -12.18 -10.44 -16.85
N GLU A 92 -12.65 -9.79 -15.78
CA GLU A 92 -12.79 -10.43 -14.47
C GLU A 92 -13.57 -11.76 -14.55
N PRO A 93 -13.21 -12.77 -13.72
CA PRO A 93 -14.07 -13.93 -13.55
C PRO A 93 -15.39 -13.47 -12.89
N LEU A 94 -16.49 -13.54 -13.64
CA LEU A 94 -17.84 -13.45 -13.10
C LEU A 94 -17.99 -14.50 -12.00
N ARG A 95 -18.34 -14.07 -10.79
CA ARG A 95 -18.84 -14.96 -9.74
C ARG A 95 -20.27 -14.58 -9.39
#